data_AF-A0A5A5TX23-F1
#
_entry.id   AF-A0A5A5TX23-F1
#
_cell.length_a   1.000
_cell.length_b   1.000
_cell.length_c   1.000
_cell.angle_alpha   90.00
_cell.angle_beta   90.00
_cell.angle_gamma   90.00
#
_symmetry.space_group_name_H-M   'P 1'
#
loop_
_entity.id
_entity.type
_entity.pdbx_description
1 polymer ?
#
loop_
_entity_poly.entity_id
_entity_poly.type
_entity_poly.pdbx_seq_one_letter_code
_entity_poly.pdbx_strand_id
1 'polypeptide(L)'
;MNWYLNYKNKEVGKKIMAIDVKKIQSLTEQSLADLKTIEKLGGLEHLAELNNELKKALDSDELANISPMFPPYFADLRKNVGFMLGNYKSIQTHAINRSKELHQLQDQLSHIK
;
A
#
# COMPACT_ATOMS: atom_id res chain seq x y z
N MET A 1 -35.12 16.79 -43.11
CA MET A 1 -33.99 17.21 -42.26
C MET A 1 -34.06 16.55 -40.88
N ASN A 2 -34.18 15.22 -40.81
CA ASN A 2 -34.39 14.49 -39.54
C ASN A 2 -33.52 13.22 -39.40
N TRP A 3 -32.68 12.94 -40.41
CA TRP A 3 -31.84 11.73 -40.44
C TRP A 3 -30.48 11.96 -39.76
N TYR A 4 -29.88 13.14 -39.97
CA TYR A 4 -28.59 13.54 -39.36
C TYR A 4 -28.65 13.71 -37.84
N LEU A 5 -29.78 14.22 -37.30
CA LEU A 5 -29.97 14.34 -35.85
C LEU A 5 -30.11 12.97 -35.17
N ASN A 6 -30.76 12.02 -35.84
CA ASN A 6 -30.94 10.66 -35.33
C ASN A 6 -29.64 9.84 -35.37
N TYR A 7 -28.79 10.06 -36.40
CA TYR A 7 -27.47 9.44 -36.50
C TYR A 7 -26.50 9.97 -35.44
N LYS A 8 -26.45 11.30 -35.23
CA LYS A 8 -25.64 11.89 -34.15
C LYS A 8 -26.12 11.46 -32.77
N ASN A 9 -27.42 11.34 -32.51
CA ASN A 9 -27.91 10.82 -31.22
C ASN A 9 -27.58 9.34 -31.00
N LYS A 10 -27.56 8.51 -32.06
CA LYS A 10 -27.10 7.11 -31.99
C LYS A 10 -25.59 6.97 -31.79
N GLU A 11 -24.79 7.89 -32.32
CA GLU A 11 -23.33 7.90 -32.16
C GLU A 11 -22.89 8.52 -30.82
N VAL A 12 -23.56 9.59 -30.38
CA VAL A 12 -23.35 10.22 -29.06
C VAL A 12 -23.83 9.29 -27.94
N GLY A 13 -24.91 8.54 -28.15
CA GLY A 13 -25.36 7.48 -27.25
C GLY A 13 -24.46 6.24 -27.23
N LYS A 14 -23.52 6.10 -28.19
CA LYS A 14 -22.57 4.97 -28.29
C LYS A 14 -21.19 5.27 -27.73
N LYS A 15 -20.90 6.51 -27.34
CA LYS A 15 -19.58 6.92 -26.84
C LYS A 15 -19.62 7.46 -25.40
N ILE A 16 -20.59 7.02 -24.61
CA ILE A 16 -20.37 6.87 -23.17
C ILE A 16 -19.49 5.63 -23.07
N MET A 17 -18.25 5.74 -22.57
CA MET A 17 -17.43 4.56 -22.31
C MET A 17 -18.30 3.55 -21.57
N ALA A 18 -18.62 2.41 -22.19
CA ALA A 18 -19.30 1.33 -21.50
C ALA A 18 -18.33 0.90 -20.40
N ILE A 19 -18.62 1.31 -19.15
CA ILE A 19 -17.82 0.93 -18.00
C ILE A 19 -17.84 -0.60 -17.96
N ASP A 20 -16.67 -1.21 -18.08
CA ASP A 20 -16.53 -2.66 -17.99
C ASP A 20 -16.59 -3.07 -16.50
N VAL A 21 -17.80 -3.09 -15.96
CA VAL A 21 -18.08 -3.37 -14.54
C VAL A 21 -17.48 -4.70 -14.12
N LYS A 22 -17.56 -5.73 -14.98
CA LYS A 22 -17.03 -7.07 -14.70
C LYS A 22 -15.51 -7.05 -14.55
N LYS A 23 -14.82 -6.32 -15.43
CA LYS A 23 -13.37 -6.16 -15.33
C LYS A 23 -12.98 -5.41 -14.06
N ILE A 24 -13.70 -4.34 -13.70
CA ILE A 24 -13.43 -3.58 -12.47
C ILE A 24 -13.64 -4.46 -11.24
N GLN A 25 -14.74 -5.23 -11.18
CA GLN A 25 -15.00 -6.17 -10.10
C GLN A 25 -13.86 -7.19 -9.95
N SER A 26 -13.45 -7.82 -11.05
CA SER A 26 -12.36 -8.81 -11.03
C SER A 26 -11.02 -8.21 -10.57
N LEU A 27 -10.67 -7.01 -11.04
CA LEU A 27 -9.46 -6.31 -10.58
C LEU A 27 -9.56 -5.89 -9.11
N THR A 28 -10.77 -5.57 -8.64
CA THR A 28 -11.00 -5.21 -7.24
C THR A 28 -10.79 -6.42 -6.32
N GLU A 29 -11.27 -7.59 -6.70
CA GLU A 29 -11.04 -8.85 -5.96
C GLU A 29 -9.54 -9.19 -5.88
N GLN A 30 -8.82 -9.06 -7.00
CA GLN A 30 -7.37 -9.29 -7.04
C GLN A 30 -6.63 -8.29 -6.16
N SER A 31 -6.98 -7.00 -6.25
CA SER A 31 -6.39 -5.95 -5.42
C SER A 31 -6.65 -6.18 -3.93
N LEU A 32 -7.84 -6.64 -3.54
CA LEU A 32 -8.15 -7.01 -2.16
C LEU A 32 -7.26 -8.16 -1.66
N ALA A 33 -6.95 -9.15 -2.50
CA ALA A 33 -6.02 -10.22 -2.15
C ALA A 33 -4.59 -9.71 -1.94
N ASP A 34 -4.13 -8.78 -2.78
CA ASP A 34 -2.82 -8.14 -2.64
C ASP A 34 -2.74 -7.35 -1.33
N LEU A 35 -3.75 -6.53 -1.02
CA LEU A 35 -3.82 -5.76 0.22
C LEU A 35 -3.90 -6.68 1.45
N LYS A 36 -4.60 -7.81 1.36
CA LYS A 36 -4.67 -8.78 2.45
C LYS A 36 -3.31 -9.43 2.72
N THR A 37 -2.50 -9.64 1.70
CA THR A 37 -1.12 -10.11 1.86
C THR A 37 -0.30 -9.12 2.66
N ILE A 38 -0.41 -7.82 2.36
CA ILE A 38 0.25 -6.74 3.10
C ILE A 38 -0.23 -6.69 4.55
N GLU A 39 -1.54 -6.85 4.80
CA GLU A 39 -2.09 -6.89 6.16
C GLU A 39 -1.57 -8.07 7.00
N LYS A 40 -1.39 -9.24 6.36
CA LYS A 40 -0.98 -10.50 7.02
C LYS A 40 0.51 -10.55 7.34
N LEU A 41 1.34 -9.82 6.60
CA LEU A 41 2.71 -9.60 7.02
C LEU A 41 2.62 -8.88 8.38
N GLY A 42 3.09 -9.52 9.46
CA GLY A 42 3.00 -8.98 10.82
C GLY A 42 3.81 -7.71 11.01
N GLY A 43 4.07 -7.30 12.25
CA GLY A 43 4.77 -6.04 12.58
C GLY A 43 6.28 -6.00 12.29
N LEU A 44 6.82 -6.92 11.48
CA LEU A 44 8.26 -7.13 11.27
C LEU A 44 9.04 -7.27 12.61
N GLU A 45 8.56 -8.14 13.50
CA GLU A 45 8.98 -8.24 14.90
C GLU A 45 10.50 -8.37 15.08
N HIS A 46 11.15 -9.31 14.39
CA HIS A 46 12.60 -9.49 14.47
C HIS A 46 13.40 -8.27 14.00
N LEU A 47 12.87 -7.50 13.04
CA LEU A 47 13.52 -6.28 12.58
C LEU A 47 13.36 -5.15 13.61
N ALA A 48 12.21 -5.08 14.30
CA ALA A 48 12.01 -4.18 15.41
C ALA A 48 12.92 -4.52 16.60
N GLU A 49 13.09 -5.81 16.90
CA GLU A 49 14.04 -6.30 17.91
C GLU A 49 15.48 -5.94 17.56
N LEU A 50 15.92 -6.19 16.33
CA LEU A 50 17.24 -5.77 15.84
C LEU A 50 17.46 -4.27 16.03
N ASN A 51 16.47 -3.45 15.66
CA ASN A 51 16.55 -2.00 15.81
C ASN A 51 16.71 -1.55 17.28
N ASN A 52 16.09 -2.30 18.21
CA ASN A 52 16.23 -2.07 19.65
C ASN A 52 17.61 -2.47 20.16
N GLU A 53 18.16 -3.60 19.71
CA GLU A 53 19.53 -4.01 20.07
C GLU A 53 20.58 -3.04 19.53
N LEU A 54 20.41 -2.54 18.29
CA LEU A 54 21.26 -1.48 17.74
C LEU A 54 21.22 -0.20 18.58
N LYS A 55 20.05 0.13 19.17
CA LYS A 55 19.93 1.26 20.10
C LYS A 55 20.74 1.02 21.37
N LYS A 56 20.58 -0.15 22.00
CA LYS A 56 21.32 -0.49 23.23
C LYS A 56 22.83 -0.47 23.01
N ALA A 57 23.29 -0.98 21.86
CA ALA A 57 24.70 -0.95 21.50
C ALA A 57 25.22 0.49 21.37
N LEU A 58 24.46 1.40 20.75
CA LEU A 58 24.80 2.82 20.65
C LEU A 58 24.81 3.55 21.98
N ASP A 59 23.93 3.17 22.90
CA ASP A 59 23.86 3.73 24.25
C ASP A 59 25.01 3.20 25.15
N SER A 60 25.81 2.25 24.66
CA SER A 60 26.98 1.69 25.36
C SER A 60 28.29 2.31 24.88
N ASP A 61 29.28 2.42 25.78
CA ASP A 61 30.63 2.88 25.44
C ASP A 61 31.46 1.79 24.72
N GLU A 62 30.95 0.55 24.61
CA GLU A 62 31.69 -0.60 24.07
C GLU A 62 32.01 -0.46 22.59
N LEU A 63 31.10 0.11 21.79
CA LEU A 63 31.30 0.26 20.34
C LEU A 63 32.51 1.14 20.02
N ALA A 64 32.66 2.26 20.75
CA ALA A 64 33.76 3.19 20.57
C ALA A 64 35.12 2.55 20.93
N ASN A 65 35.12 1.65 21.92
CA ASN A 65 36.32 0.91 22.34
C ASN A 65 36.77 -0.11 21.28
N ILE A 66 35.85 -0.65 20.47
CA ILE A 66 36.18 -1.56 19.38
C ILE A 66 36.67 -0.78 18.15
N SER A 67 35.94 0.26 17.75
CA SER A 67 36.33 1.11 16.63
C SER A 67 35.66 2.48 16.71
N PRO A 68 36.38 3.58 16.48
CA PRO A 68 35.78 4.91 16.39
C PRO A 68 34.80 5.05 15.21
N MET A 69 34.84 4.14 14.23
CA MET A 69 33.93 4.14 13.08
C MET A 69 32.61 3.43 13.35
N PHE A 70 32.51 2.63 14.42
CA PHE A 70 31.30 1.86 14.71
C PHE A 70 30.13 2.70 15.20
N PRO A 71 30.29 3.66 16.13
CA PRO A 71 29.19 4.51 16.56
C PRO A 71 28.45 5.21 15.40
N PRO A 72 29.12 5.92 14.46
CA PRO A 72 28.41 6.55 13.35
C PRO A 72 27.77 5.53 12.41
N TYR A 73 28.43 4.39 12.14
CA TYR A 73 27.87 3.33 11.29
C TYR A 73 26.60 2.70 11.88
N PHE A 74 26.61 2.38 13.17
CA PHE A 74 25.44 1.83 13.86
C PHE A 74 24.30 2.85 13.94
N ALA A 75 24.62 4.14 14.12
CA ALA A 75 23.63 5.21 14.14
C ALA A 75 22.89 5.30 12.79
N ASP A 76 23.62 5.26 11.68
CA ASP A 76 23.04 5.27 10.34
C ASP A 76 22.23 4.00 10.05
N LEU A 77 22.75 2.83 10.41
CA LEU A 77 22.04 1.56 10.23
C LEU A 77 20.72 1.56 11.01
N ARG A 78 20.75 1.93 12.29
CA ARG A 78 19.57 2.04 13.15
C ARG A 78 18.55 3.03 12.59
N LYS A 79 19.01 4.19 12.12
CA LYS A 79 18.14 5.20 11.49
C LYS A 79 17.42 4.63 10.26
N ASN A 80 18.15 3.95 9.39
CA ASN A 80 17.58 3.36 8.17
C ASN A 80 16.59 2.23 8.48
N VAL A 81 16.91 1.35 9.43
CA VAL A 81 15.98 0.31 9.90
C VAL A 81 14.72 0.94 10.52
N GLY A 82 14.88 1.96 11.35
CA GLY A 82 13.77 2.70 11.94
C GLY A 82 12.84 3.32 10.89
N PHE A 83 13.39 3.92 9.83
CA PHE A 83 12.59 4.42 8.71
C PHE A 83 11.85 3.30 7.97
N MET A 84 12.50 2.16 7.73
CA MET A 84 11.86 1.02 7.08
C MET A 84 10.66 0.50 7.89
N LEU A 85 10.81 0.36 9.22
CA LEU A 85 9.73 -0.02 10.12
C LEU A 85 8.56 0.99 10.11
N GLY A 86 8.87 2.29 10.13
CA GLY A 86 7.88 3.35 10.06
C GLY A 86 7.10 3.34 8.74
N ASN A 87 7.81 3.25 7.61
CA ASN A 87 7.23 3.17 6.27
C ASN A 87 6.35 1.93 6.13
N TYR A 88 6.82 0.78 6.63
CA TYR A 88 6.05 -0.45 6.61
C TYR A 88 4.72 -0.31 7.36
N LYS A 89 4.75 0.24 8.58
CA LYS A 89 3.54 0.47 9.38
C LYS A 89 2.57 1.43 8.68
N SER A 90 3.08 2.45 8.00
CA SER A 90 2.28 3.35 7.18
C SER A 90 1.63 2.59 6.01
N ILE A 91 2.39 1.79 5.25
CA ILE A 91 1.88 0.96 4.15
C ILE A 91 0.78 0.01 4.64
N GLN A 92 1.00 -0.68 5.76
CA GLN A 92 0.01 -1.57 6.35
C GLN A 92 -1.29 -0.83 6.72
N THR A 93 -1.17 0.36 7.31
CA THR A 93 -2.33 1.23 7.63
C THR A 93 -3.07 1.64 6.35
N HIS A 94 -2.34 2.03 5.30
CA HIS A 94 -2.93 2.38 4.01
C HIS A 94 -3.61 1.18 3.36
N ALA A 95 -3.02 -0.01 3.43
CA ALA A 95 -3.63 -1.23 2.90
C ALA A 95 -4.98 -1.50 3.56
N ILE A 96 -5.06 -1.47 4.89
CA ILE A 96 -6.32 -1.64 5.64
C ILE A 96 -7.38 -0.61 5.20
N ASN A 97 -6.98 0.65 5.04
CA ASN A 97 -7.91 1.71 4.66
C ASN A 97 -8.38 1.56 3.20
N ARG A 98 -7.49 1.23 2.26
CA ARG A 98 -7.86 0.97 0.87
C ARG A 98 -8.72 -0.29 0.72
N SER A 99 -8.49 -1.34 1.51
CA SER A 99 -9.34 -2.53 1.53
C SER A 99 -10.80 -2.17 1.83
N LYS A 100 -11.05 -1.26 2.78
CA LYS A 100 -12.42 -0.78 3.11
C LYS A 100 -13.07 -0.05 1.93
N GLU A 101 -12.32 0.81 1.25
CA GLU A 101 -12.82 1.56 0.09
C GLU A 101 -13.10 0.63 -1.10
N LEU A 102 -12.27 -0.39 -1.32
CA LEU A 102 -12.49 -1.38 -2.37
C LEU A 102 -13.70 -2.27 -2.10
N HIS A 103 -13.98 -2.62 -0.83
CA HIS A 103 -15.24 -3.27 -0.47
C HIS A 103 -16.45 -2.39 -0.78
N GLN A 104 -16.39 -1.10 -0.42
CA GLN A 104 -17.46 -0.16 -0.78
C GLN A 104 -17.64 -0.05 -2.31
N LEU A 105 -16.54 -0.06 -3.08
CA LEU A 105 -16.61 -0.08 -4.53
C LEU A 105 -17.32 -1.35 -5.03
N GLN A 106 -16.98 -2.54 -4.53
CA GLN A 106 -17.68 -3.78 -4.90
C GLN A 106 -19.17 -3.70 -4.60
N ASP A 107 -19.54 -3.18 -3.42
CA ASP A 107 -20.92 -2.99 -3.04
C ASP A 107 -21.64 -2.07 -4.05
N GLN A 108 -21.07 -0.92 -4.40
CA GLN A 108 -21.67 -0.02 -5.39
C GLN A 108 -21.79 -0.68 -6.77
N LEU A 109 -20.76 -1.38 -7.23
CA LEU A 109 -20.77 -2.05 -8.53
C LEU A 109 -21.78 -3.20 -8.60
N SER A 110 -22.11 -3.85 -7.49
CA SER A 110 -23.13 -4.91 -7.44
C SER A 110 -24.54 -4.41 -7.77
N HIS A 111 -24.78 -3.10 -7.66
CA HIS A 111 -26.06 -2.47 -7.97
C HIS A 111 -26.15 -2.00 -9.44
N ILE A 112 -25.06 -2.09 -10.21
CA ILE A 112 -25.04 -1.72 -11.62
C ILE A 112 -25.45 -2.95 -12.46
N LYS A 113 -26.57 -2.82 -13.18
CA LYS A 113 -27.12 -3.86 -14.08
C LYS A 113 -26.48 -3.82 -15.46
#